data_AF-W8ZA68-F1
#
_entry.id   AF-W8ZA68-F1
#
_cell.length_a   1.000
_cell.length_b   1.000
_cell.length_c   1.000
_cell.angle_alpha   90.00
_cell.angle_beta   90.00
_cell.angle_gamma   90.00
#
_symmetry.space_group_name_H-M   'P 1'
#
loop_
_entity.id
_entity.type
_entity.pdbx_description
1 polymer ?
#
loop_
_entity_poly.entity_id
_entity_poly.type
_entity_poly.pdbx_seq_one_letter_code
_entity_poly.pdbx_strand_id
1 'polypeptide(L)'
;MGKHSNIKVLTVQEQQDIQKVQKSVEDDFLQFRNVTGIGAGIQQVNGIMTGTPSLLVFVDQKLPVDTLETNQVIPKEINGIKTDVIQTGCLFAGTQQTLQVDTQALSTRVRPAKGGYSVAHRNVTAGTIATCVYDILPNGSTNPPAHGYGIPSRYYILSNNGSVAKLEKI
;
A
#
# COMPACT_ATOMS: atom_id res chain seq x y z
N MET A 1 30.99 7.11 -18.26
CA MET A 1 31.23 5.65 -18.28
C MET A 1 30.31 5.01 -17.24
N GLY A 2 29.06 4.76 -17.61
CA GLY A 2 28.02 4.30 -16.70
C GLY A 2 28.26 2.85 -16.31
N LYS A 3 28.42 2.57 -15.01
CA LYS A 3 28.41 1.20 -14.50
C LYS A 3 27.02 0.62 -14.79
N HIS A 4 26.93 -0.28 -15.76
CA HIS A 4 25.78 -1.16 -15.87
C HIS A 4 25.76 -1.98 -14.57
N SER A 5 24.87 -1.62 -13.65
CA SER A 5 24.56 -2.45 -12.50
C SER A 5 24.08 -3.79 -13.05
N ASN A 6 24.86 -4.83 -12.81
CA ASN A 6 24.51 -6.19 -13.20
C ASN A 6 23.31 -6.59 -12.32
N ILE A 7 22.09 -6.31 -12.80
CA ILE A 7 20.86 -6.65 -12.10
C ILE A 7 20.79 -8.18 -12.13
N LYS A 8 21.17 -8.81 -11.02
CA LYS A 8 21.03 -10.24 -10.86
C LYS A 8 19.54 -10.57 -10.94
N VAL A 9 19.17 -11.48 -11.84
CA VAL A 9 17.79 -11.94 -12.06
C VAL A 9 17.63 -13.30 -11.39
N LEU A 10 16.43 -13.60 -10.92
CA LEU A 10 16.09 -14.87 -10.29
C LEU A 10 16.22 -15.98 -11.33
N THR A 11 17.02 -17.01 -11.06
CA THR A 11 17.08 -18.18 -11.93
C THR A 11 15.82 -19.02 -11.78
N VAL A 12 15.52 -19.85 -12.80
CA VAL A 12 14.35 -20.75 -12.77
C VAL A 12 14.43 -21.72 -11.57
N GLN A 13 15.63 -22.20 -11.23
CA GLN A 13 15.83 -23.10 -10.10
C GLN A 13 15.55 -22.39 -8.77
N GLU A 14 16.14 -21.20 -8.55
CA GLU A 14 15.89 -20.39 -7.36
C GLU A 14 14.40 -20.05 -7.22
N GLN A 15 13.71 -19.73 -8.33
CA GLN A 15 12.28 -19.47 -8.34
C GLN A 15 11.47 -20.69 -7.90
N GLN A 16 11.78 -21.88 -8.42
CA GLN A 16 11.09 -23.11 -8.04
C GLN A 16 11.31 -23.47 -6.58
N ASP A 17 12.52 -23.28 -6.05
CA ASP A 17 12.82 -23.60 -4.67
C ASP A 17 12.11 -22.64 -3.69
N ILE A 18 12.04 -21.35 -4.02
CA ILE A 18 11.22 -20.39 -3.24
C ILE A 18 9.74 -20.74 -3.34
N GLN A 19 9.22 -21.12 -4.51
CA GLN A 19 7.81 -21.49 -4.68
C GLN A 19 7.42 -22.73 -3.87
N LYS A 20 8.32 -23.70 -3.67
CA LYS A 20 8.06 -24.84 -2.78
C LYS A 20 7.87 -24.38 -1.34
N VAL A 21 8.74 -23.49 -0.86
CA VAL A 21 8.64 -22.93 0.50
C VAL A 21 7.42 -22.04 0.62
N GLN A 22 7.13 -21.20 -0.38
CA GLN A 22 5.92 -20.38 -0.44
C GLN A 22 4.68 -21.25 -0.20
N LYS A 23 4.49 -22.31 -0.99
CA LYS A 23 3.33 -23.22 -0.83
C LYS A 23 3.23 -23.85 0.55
N SER A 24 4.35 -24.08 1.24
CA SER A 24 4.31 -24.66 2.60
C SER A 24 3.90 -23.68 3.70
N VAL A 25 4.06 -22.37 3.49
CA VAL A 25 3.80 -21.34 4.51
C VAL A 25 2.67 -20.39 4.15
N GLU A 26 2.13 -20.49 2.93
CA GLU A 26 1.17 -19.54 2.37
C GLU A 26 -0.09 -19.44 3.23
N ASP A 27 -0.71 -20.57 3.56
CA ASP A 27 -1.94 -20.58 4.37
C ASP A 27 -1.72 -20.00 5.76
N ASP A 28 -0.58 -20.27 6.41
CA ASP A 28 -0.26 -19.76 7.74
C ASP A 28 -0.01 -18.24 7.72
N PHE A 29 0.74 -17.76 6.74
CA PHE A 29 1.10 -16.34 6.65
C PHE A 29 -0.09 -15.49 6.19
N LEU A 30 -0.97 -16.02 5.35
CA LEU A 30 -2.20 -15.32 4.96
C LEU A 30 -3.20 -15.18 6.12
N GLN A 31 -3.03 -15.92 7.23
CA GLN A 31 -3.79 -15.69 8.45
C GLN A 31 -3.25 -14.51 9.28
N PHE A 32 -2.05 -13.99 8.97
CA PHE A 32 -1.48 -12.86 9.69
C PHE A 32 -2.21 -11.58 9.31
N ARG A 33 -2.65 -10.82 10.31
CA ARG A 33 -3.53 -9.64 10.12
C ARG A 33 -2.95 -8.59 9.19
N ASN A 34 -1.63 -8.50 9.14
CA ASN A 34 -0.90 -7.47 8.41
C ASN A 34 -0.36 -7.97 7.05
N VAL A 35 -0.44 -9.26 6.75
CA VAL A 35 0.07 -9.84 5.49
C VAL A 35 -0.98 -9.68 4.40
N THR A 36 -0.59 -9.08 3.28
CA THR A 36 -1.46 -8.86 2.11
C THR A 36 -1.16 -9.83 0.96
N GLY A 37 -0.01 -10.51 1.00
CA GLY A 37 0.37 -11.50 0.00
C GLY A 37 1.80 -12.01 0.17
N ILE A 38 2.15 -13.02 -0.61
CA ILE A 38 3.47 -13.66 -0.59
C ILE A 38 3.90 -13.95 -2.03
N GLY A 39 5.19 -13.91 -2.31
CA GLY A 39 5.73 -14.29 -3.62
C GLY A 39 7.20 -14.65 -3.58
N ALA A 40 7.70 -15.11 -4.73
CA ALA A 40 9.13 -15.35 -4.94
C ALA A 40 9.78 -14.13 -5.61
N GLY A 41 10.97 -13.75 -5.16
CA GLY A 41 11.69 -12.65 -5.79
C GLY A 41 13.08 -12.42 -5.23
N ILE A 42 13.59 -11.21 -5.44
CA ILE A 42 14.91 -10.80 -4.99
C ILE A 42 14.74 -9.77 -3.89
N GLN A 43 15.44 -9.98 -2.78
CA GLN A 43 15.41 -9.07 -1.65
C GLN A 43 15.91 -7.68 -2.04
N GLN A 44 15.22 -6.65 -1.52
CA GLN A 44 15.57 -5.26 -1.70
C GLN A 44 15.90 -4.60 -0.35
N VAL A 45 17.00 -3.83 -0.30
CA VAL A 45 17.36 -3.02 0.87
C VAL A 45 17.50 -1.57 0.41
N ASN A 46 16.75 -0.66 1.06
CA ASN A 46 16.75 0.77 0.74
C ASN A 46 16.51 1.10 -0.75
N GLY A 47 15.59 0.37 -1.41
CA GLY A 47 15.32 0.56 -2.83
C GLY A 47 16.30 -0.13 -3.79
N ILE A 48 17.33 -0.80 -3.26
CA ILE A 48 18.38 -1.44 -4.05
C ILE A 48 18.22 -2.96 -4.01
N MET A 49 18.14 -3.58 -5.20
CA MET A 49 18.13 -5.03 -5.34
C MET A 49 19.45 -5.63 -4.85
N THR A 50 19.37 -6.55 -3.88
CA THR A 50 20.57 -7.18 -3.29
C THR A 50 21.09 -8.35 -4.11
N GLY A 51 20.28 -8.88 -5.05
CA GLY A 51 20.58 -10.10 -5.79
C GLY A 51 20.42 -11.39 -4.97
N THR A 52 19.91 -11.29 -3.74
CA THR A 52 19.63 -12.45 -2.89
C THR A 52 18.21 -12.97 -3.18
N PRO A 53 18.05 -14.22 -3.66
CA PRO A 53 16.75 -14.86 -3.78
C PRO A 53 16.06 -14.93 -2.42
N SER A 54 14.79 -14.55 -2.33
CA SER A 54 14.06 -14.49 -1.06
C SER A 54 12.56 -14.68 -1.25
N LEU A 55 11.91 -15.17 -0.20
CA LEU A 55 10.46 -15.18 -0.07
C LEU A 55 10.02 -13.75 0.26
N LEU A 56 9.35 -13.10 -0.68
CA LEU A 56 8.79 -11.76 -0.50
C LEU A 56 7.48 -11.89 0.25
N VAL A 57 7.35 -11.20 1.38
CA VAL A 57 6.09 -11.11 2.13
C VAL A 57 5.61 -9.67 2.09
N PHE A 58 4.46 -9.47 1.46
CA PHE A 58 3.82 -8.17 1.33
C PHE A 58 2.98 -7.91 2.57
N VAL A 59 3.14 -6.73 3.15
CA VAL A 59 2.39 -6.29 4.33
C VAL A 59 1.75 -4.94 4.09
N ASP A 60 0.64 -4.68 4.78
CA ASP A 60 0.00 -3.36 4.76
C ASP A 60 0.97 -2.32 5.35
N GLN A 61 1.50 -2.59 6.54
CA GLN A 61 2.41 -1.66 7.22
C GLN A 61 3.55 -2.34 7.98
N LYS A 62 4.77 -1.79 7.92
CA LYS A 62 5.86 -2.25 8.79
C LYS A 62 5.67 -1.72 10.21
N LEU A 63 5.52 -2.65 11.15
CA LEU A 63 5.42 -2.36 12.57
C LEU A 63 6.70 -2.79 13.30
N PRO A 64 7.11 -2.10 14.38
CA PRO A 64 8.18 -2.53 15.26
C PRO A 64 7.90 -3.93 15.85
N VAL A 65 8.91 -4.78 15.95
CA VAL A 65 8.75 -6.19 16.37
C VAL A 65 8.18 -6.32 17.78
N ASP A 66 8.52 -5.38 18.66
CA ASP A 66 8.02 -5.25 20.02
C ASP A 66 6.53 -4.90 20.11
N THR A 67 5.95 -4.36 19.03
CA THR A 67 4.49 -4.10 18.93
C THR A 67 3.72 -5.28 18.33
N LEU A 68 4.42 -6.29 17.82
CA LEU A 68 3.82 -7.47 17.19
C LEU A 68 3.72 -8.63 18.18
N GLU A 69 2.60 -9.34 18.12
CA GLU A 69 2.48 -10.64 18.79
C GLU A 69 3.44 -11.65 18.14
N THR A 70 3.97 -12.61 18.92
CA THR A 70 4.98 -13.56 18.44
C THR A 70 4.52 -14.35 17.21
N ASN A 71 3.23 -14.64 17.10
CA ASN A 71 2.58 -15.32 15.97
C ASN A 71 2.24 -14.38 14.78
N GLN A 72 2.68 -13.12 14.81
CA GLN A 72 2.53 -12.14 13.72
C GLN A 72 3.91 -11.68 13.19
N VAL A 73 5.00 -12.16 13.80
CA VAL A 73 6.36 -11.85 13.36
C VAL A 73 6.76 -12.82 12.26
N ILE A 74 7.16 -12.27 11.11
CA ILE A 74 7.69 -13.06 10.00
C ILE A 74 9.15 -13.44 10.34
N PRO A 75 9.51 -14.74 10.38
CA PRO A 75 10.87 -15.19 10.58
C PRO A 75 11.79 -14.65 9.48
N LYS A 76 13.04 -14.31 9.80
CA LYS A 76 14.04 -13.82 8.81
C LYS A 76 14.44 -14.87 7.77
N GLU A 77 14.19 -16.15 8.06
CA GLU A 77 14.56 -17.28 7.22
C GLU A 77 13.59 -18.44 7.48
N ILE A 78 13.23 -19.16 6.40
CA ILE A 78 12.32 -20.30 6.43
C ILE A 78 12.90 -21.36 5.50
N ASN A 79 13.15 -22.57 6.01
CA ASN A 79 13.69 -23.70 5.23
C ASN A 79 14.94 -23.33 4.42
N GLY A 80 15.84 -22.51 4.97
CA GLY A 80 17.06 -22.06 4.30
C GLY A 80 16.89 -20.86 3.35
N ILE A 81 15.65 -20.38 3.16
CA ILE A 81 15.33 -19.26 2.28
C ILE A 81 15.07 -18.00 3.11
N LYS A 82 15.79 -16.92 2.80
CA LYS A 82 15.59 -15.62 3.44
C LYS A 82 14.20 -15.06 3.13
N THR A 83 13.64 -14.33 4.09
CA THR A 83 12.42 -13.57 3.88
C THR A 83 12.74 -12.08 3.69
N ASP A 84 11.96 -11.43 2.84
CA ASP A 84 11.98 -9.97 2.69
C ASP A 84 10.58 -9.40 2.88
N VAL A 85 10.42 -8.55 3.90
CA VAL A 85 9.14 -7.93 4.23
C VAL A 85 9.02 -6.62 3.45
N ILE A 86 8.03 -6.52 2.56
CA ILE A 86 7.79 -5.37 1.70
C ILE A 86 6.48 -4.72 2.12
N GLN A 87 6.54 -3.43 2.44
CA GLN A 87 5.35 -2.66 2.74
C GLN A 87 4.67 -2.23 1.43
N THR A 88 3.48 -2.76 1.14
CA THR A 88 2.68 -2.42 -0.05
C THR A 88 1.50 -1.53 0.27
N GLY A 89 1.08 -1.47 1.53
CA GLY A 89 -0.20 -0.85 1.90
C GLY A 89 -1.40 -1.73 1.53
N CYS A 90 -2.59 -1.21 1.82
CA CYS A 90 -3.86 -1.85 1.50
C CYS A 90 -4.04 -1.96 -0.02
N LEU A 91 -4.17 -3.19 -0.52
CA LEU A 91 -4.43 -3.47 -1.93
C LEU A 91 -5.92 -3.27 -2.23
N PHE A 92 -6.22 -2.37 -3.17
CA PHE A 92 -7.58 -2.16 -3.68
C PHE A 92 -7.69 -2.69 -5.10
N ALA A 93 -8.72 -3.50 -5.38
CA ALA A 93 -9.07 -3.89 -6.74
C ALA A 93 -9.59 -2.65 -7.50
N GLY A 94 -8.69 -1.93 -8.17
CA GLY A 94 -9.03 -0.80 -9.02
C GLY A 94 -9.49 -1.27 -10.39
N THR A 95 -10.58 -0.69 -10.92
CA THR A 95 -10.83 -0.72 -12.36
C THR A 95 -9.83 0.22 -13.01
N GLN A 96 -8.88 -0.31 -13.80
CA GLN A 96 -7.96 0.52 -14.56
C GLN A 96 -8.76 1.42 -15.50
N GLN A 97 -8.80 2.71 -15.20
CA GLN A 97 -9.39 3.69 -16.08
C GLN A 97 -8.27 4.22 -16.97
N THR A 98 -8.22 3.73 -18.20
CA THR A 98 -7.36 4.28 -19.25
C THR A 98 -7.63 5.77 -19.39
N LEU A 99 -6.57 6.57 -19.29
CA LEU A 99 -6.59 8.01 -19.54
C LEU A 99 -6.77 8.26 -21.05
N GLN A 100 -7.93 7.90 -21.61
CA GLN A 100 -8.35 8.48 -22.87
C GLN A 100 -8.98 9.82 -22.54
N VAL A 101 -8.27 10.90 -22.89
CA VAL A 101 -8.77 12.27 -22.79
C VAL A 101 -9.78 12.47 -23.90
N ASP A 102 -10.96 11.90 -23.69
CA ASP A 102 -12.12 12.19 -24.52
C ASP A 102 -12.80 13.46 -23.98
N THR A 103 -13.53 14.19 -24.81
CA THR A 103 -14.25 15.42 -24.40
C THR A 103 -15.27 15.18 -23.28
N GLN A 104 -15.60 13.91 -22.99
CA GLN A 104 -16.42 13.45 -21.88
C GLN A 104 -15.63 12.92 -20.67
N ALA A 105 -14.31 13.17 -20.55
CA ALA A 105 -13.48 12.66 -19.46
C ALA A 105 -14.04 12.98 -18.04
N LEU A 106 -14.82 14.06 -17.88
CA LEU A 106 -15.45 14.46 -16.62
C LEU A 106 -16.72 13.66 -16.24
N SER A 107 -17.35 12.94 -17.17
CA SER A 107 -18.57 12.14 -16.89
C SER A 107 -18.24 10.71 -16.44
N THR A 108 -16.97 10.31 -16.53
CA THR A 108 -16.52 8.96 -16.19
C THR A 108 -16.21 8.83 -14.69
N ARG A 109 -16.54 7.68 -14.10
CA ARG A 109 -16.34 7.45 -12.66
C ARG A 109 -14.88 7.17 -12.35
N VAL A 110 -14.19 8.14 -11.75
CA VAL A 110 -12.80 8.00 -11.26
C VAL A 110 -12.76 7.63 -9.78
N ARG A 111 -11.94 6.64 -9.42
CA ARG A 111 -11.63 6.26 -8.03
C ARG A 111 -10.12 6.01 -7.86
N PRO A 112 -9.46 6.54 -6.82
CA PRO A 112 -9.96 7.53 -5.87
C PRO A 112 -10.23 8.89 -6.56
N ALA A 113 -11.13 9.69 -5.98
CA ALA A 113 -11.40 11.05 -6.47
C ALA A 113 -10.14 11.91 -6.32
N LYS A 114 -9.75 12.63 -7.38
CA LYS A 114 -8.60 13.55 -7.33
C LYS A 114 -9.04 14.94 -6.88
N GLY A 115 -8.08 15.78 -6.48
CA GLY A 115 -8.32 17.21 -6.35
C GLY A 115 -8.73 17.85 -7.67
N GLY A 116 -9.48 18.95 -7.61
CA GLY A 116 -9.93 19.73 -8.76
C GLY A 116 -11.33 19.37 -9.30
N TYR A 117 -11.96 18.30 -8.79
CA TYR A 117 -13.33 17.94 -9.18
C TYR A 117 -14.38 18.78 -8.43
N SER A 118 -15.50 19.09 -9.10
CA SER A 118 -16.65 19.73 -8.46
C SER A 118 -17.33 18.79 -7.46
N VAL A 119 -17.71 19.31 -6.30
CA VAL A 119 -18.45 18.61 -5.24
C VAL A 119 -19.57 19.50 -4.71
N ALA A 120 -20.74 18.94 -4.46
CA ALA A 120 -21.88 19.67 -3.93
C ALA A 120 -22.73 18.77 -3.04
N HIS A 121 -23.29 19.31 -1.96
CA HIS A 121 -24.41 18.68 -1.30
C HIS A 121 -25.67 18.91 -2.14
N ARG A 122 -26.56 17.92 -2.24
CA ARG A 122 -27.73 17.96 -3.15
C ARG A 122 -28.65 19.18 -2.92
N ASN A 123 -28.61 19.74 -1.71
CA ASN A 123 -29.44 20.88 -1.29
C ASN A 123 -28.70 22.23 -1.31
N VAL A 124 -27.44 22.30 -1.79
CA VAL A 124 -26.59 23.50 -1.68
C VAL A 124 -25.76 23.70 -2.96
N THR A 125 -25.10 24.85 -3.08
CA THR A 125 -24.19 25.18 -4.20
C THR A 125 -22.95 24.30 -4.25
N ALA A 126 -22.33 24.21 -5.43
CA ALA A 126 -21.12 23.44 -5.67
C ALA A 126 -19.85 24.18 -5.19
N GLY A 127 -18.85 23.40 -4.79
CA GLY A 127 -17.46 23.83 -4.60
C GLY A 127 -16.51 22.88 -5.31
N THR A 128 -15.22 23.01 -5.02
CA THR A 128 -14.16 22.18 -5.63
C THR A 128 -13.42 21.39 -4.55
N ILE A 129 -13.16 20.11 -4.80
CA ILE A 129 -12.33 19.24 -3.96
C ILE A 129 -10.89 19.74 -4.03
N ALA A 130 -10.24 20.01 -2.91
CA ALA A 130 -8.81 20.27 -2.87
C ALA A 130 -8.03 18.96 -2.72
N THR A 131 -8.16 18.30 -1.57
CA THR A 131 -7.51 17.02 -1.30
C THR A 131 -8.30 16.20 -0.28
N CYS A 132 -8.05 14.90 -0.25
CA CYS A 132 -8.53 13.99 0.77
C CYS A 132 -7.57 14.01 1.97
N VAL A 133 -8.11 14.11 3.17
CA VAL A 133 -7.36 14.05 4.43
C VAL A 133 -8.04 13.06 5.39
N TYR A 134 -7.36 12.70 6.45
CA TYR A 134 -7.89 11.86 7.52
C TYR A 134 -7.28 12.32 8.84
N ASP A 135 -7.92 11.99 9.96
CA ASP A 135 -7.36 12.27 11.27
C ASP A 135 -6.05 11.51 11.47
N ILE A 136 -5.09 12.11 12.17
CA ILE A 136 -3.80 11.47 12.42
C ILE A 136 -4.04 10.13 13.12
N LEU A 137 -3.58 9.06 12.48
CA LEU A 137 -3.66 7.69 13.00
C LEU A 137 -2.81 7.54 14.27
N PRO A 138 -3.10 6.54 15.13
CA PRO A 138 -2.25 6.22 16.27
C PRO A 138 -0.77 6.11 15.87
N ASN A 139 0.12 6.66 16.68
CA ASN A 139 1.58 6.69 16.45
C ASN A 139 2.02 7.51 15.22
N GLY A 140 1.10 8.22 14.56
CA GLY A 140 1.43 9.23 13.57
C GLY A 140 1.96 10.51 14.22
N SER A 141 2.76 11.26 13.48
CA SER A 141 3.27 12.57 13.93
C SER A 141 3.30 13.55 12.75
N THR A 142 3.09 14.82 13.03
CA THR A 142 3.30 15.92 12.08
C THR A 142 4.70 16.49 12.15
N ASN A 143 5.48 16.18 13.20
CA ASN A 143 6.84 16.66 13.37
C ASN A 143 7.71 15.65 14.17
N PRO A 144 8.65 14.93 13.52
CA PRO A 144 8.76 14.81 12.06
C PRO A 144 7.53 14.11 11.46
N PRO A 145 7.21 14.34 10.18
CA PRO A 145 6.09 13.66 9.53
C PRO A 145 6.27 12.14 9.56
N ALA A 146 5.33 11.45 10.20
CA ALA A 146 5.30 10.00 10.30
C ALA A 146 3.88 9.49 10.10
N HIS A 147 3.72 8.45 9.28
CA HIS A 147 2.44 7.80 9.07
C HIS A 147 2.10 6.94 10.29
N GLY A 148 0.90 7.12 10.85
CA GLY A 148 0.43 6.30 11.96
C GLY A 148 0.03 4.89 11.50
N TYR A 149 -0.38 4.06 12.45
CA TYR A 149 -0.61 2.64 12.23
C TYR A 149 -2.07 2.35 11.83
N GLY A 150 -2.24 1.55 10.77
CA GLY A 150 -3.53 1.04 10.31
C GLY A 150 -4.19 1.86 9.20
N ILE A 151 -5.47 1.56 8.93
CA ILE A 151 -6.25 2.21 7.87
C ILE A 151 -7.22 3.22 8.51
N PRO A 152 -7.27 4.48 8.04
CA PRO A 152 -8.25 5.44 8.51
C PRO A 152 -9.68 4.96 8.29
N SER A 153 -10.49 4.95 9.35
CA SER A 153 -11.91 4.60 9.25
C SER A 153 -12.75 5.70 8.60
N ARG A 154 -12.24 6.93 8.58
CA ARG A 154 -12.93 8.10 8.02
C ARG A 154 -11.95 8.93 7.22
N TYR A 155 -12.46 9.43 6.10
CA TYR A 155 -11.77 10.34 5.22
C TYR A 155 -12.60 11.61 5.10
N TYR A 156 -11.92 12.74 5.10
CA TYR A 156 -12.49 14.06 4.95
C TYR A 156 -12.00 14.68 3.65
N ILE A 157 -12.80 15.56 3.07
CA ILE A 157 -12.40 16.35 1.91
C ILE A 157 -12.17 17.78 2.37
N LEU A 158 -10.98 18.31 2.09
CA LEU A 158 -10.75 19.74 2.22
C LEU A 158 -11.34 20.45 1.00
N SER A 159 -12.19 21.44 1.23
CA SER A 159 -12.76 22.30 0.21
C SER A 159 -12.92 23.72 0.75
N ASN A 160 -12.75 24.72 -0.12
CA ASN A 160 -12.89 26.14 0.22
C ASN A 160 -14.36 26.62 0.29
N ASN A 161 -15.31 25.72 0.56
CA ASN A 161 -16.73 26.07 0.58
C ASN A 161 -17.36 25.76 1.94
N GLY A 162 -17.64 26.82 2.73
CA GLY A 162 -18.30 26.71 4.04
C GLY A 162 -19.70 26.10 3.99
N SER A 163 -20.31 26.05 2.80
CA SER A 163 -21.63 25.44 2.57
C SER A 163 -21.60 23.92 2.54
N VAL A 164 -20.46 23.32 2.19
CA VAL A 164 -20.28 21.85 2.15
C VAL A 164 -19.91 21.31 3.54
N ALA A 165 -19.21 22.11 4.36
CA ALA A 165 -18.72 21.70 5.69
C ALA A 165 -19.82 21.59 6.78
N LYS A 166 -21.01 22.16 6.56
CA LYS A 166 -22.04 22.33 7.61
C LYS A 166 -23.03 21.17 7.73
N LEU A 167 -22.94 20.20 6.84
CA LEU A 167 -23.83 19.05 6.78
C LEU A 167 -22.96 17.80 6.68
N GLU A 168 -22.55 17.24 7.82
CA GLU A 168 -22.39 15.78 8.02
C GLU A 168 -21.72 15.46 9.37
N LYS A 169 -22.55 15.10 10.36
CA LYS A 169 -22.28 13.90 11.14
C LYS A 169 -22.66 12.73 10.22
N ILE A 170 -21.67 12.07 9.63
CA ILE A 170 -21.77 10.66 9.22
C ILE A 170 -21.26 9.82 10.39
#